data_AF-A0A2V8V457-F1
#
_entry.id   AF-A0A2V8V457-F1
#
_cell.length_a   1.000
_cell.length_b   1.000
_cell.length_c   1.000
_cell.angle_alpha   90.00
_cell.angle_beta   90.00
_cell.angle_gamma   90.00
#
_symmetry.space_group_name_H-M   'P 1'
#
loop_
_entity.id
_entity.type
_entity.pdbx_description
1 polymer ?
#
loop_
_entity_poly.entity_id
_entity_poly.type
_entity_poly.pdbx_seq_one_letter_code
_entity_poly.pdbx_strand_id
1 'polypeptide(L)'
;MGRHLLSFDWAPDGSKVVYAAQKSSAGRDAFHVDIYEADLTSGRETPLVAQPGQDLAPAYSRDGSLVAFYSQRGALSYFGERQVGIVPSGGGTIR
;
A
#
# COMPACT_ATOMS: atom_id res chain seq x y z
N MET A 1 -15.41 -11.73 -5.22
CA MET A 1 -15.27 -10.27 -5.46
C MET A 1 -13.80 -9.93 -5.32
N GLY A 2 -13.17 -9.38 -6.36
CA GLY A 2 -11.75 -9.00 -6.33
C GLY A 2 -11.53 -7.66 -5.64
N ARG A 3 -10.30 -7.43 -5.17
CA ARG A 3 -9.87 -6.12 -4.65
C ARG A 3 -9.89 -5.09 -5.77
N HIS A 4 -10.12 -3.82 -5.43
CA HIS A 4 -10.01 -2.73 -6.39
C HIS A 4 -8.64 -2.05 -6.22
N LEU A 5 -7.76 -2.21 -7.21
CA LEU A 5 -6.40 -1.66 -7.19
C LEU A 5 -6.41 -0.21 -7.66
N LEU A 6 -5.64 0.64 -6.97
CA LEU A 6 -5.57 2.08 -7.25
C LEU A 6 -4.21 2.52 -7.79
N SER A 7 -3.15 1.82 -7.41
CA SER A 7 -1.77 2.10 -7.81
C SER A 7 -0.90 0.90 -7.45
N PHE A 8 0.23 0.75 -8.15
CA PHE A 8 1.21 -0.29 -7.87
C PHE A 8 2.60 0.17 -8.30
N ASP A 9 3.63 -0.52 -7.80
CA ASP A 9 5.02 -0.36 -8.22
C ASP A 9 5.77 -1.70 -8.14
N TRP A 10 6.82 -1.83 -8.93
CA TRP A 10 7.66 -3.03 -9.00
C TRP A 10 8.88 -2.88 -8.10
N ALA A 11 9.27 -3.97 -7.43
CA ALA A 11 10.56 -4.01 -6.77
C ALA A 11 11.68 -3.86 -7.82
N PRO A 12 12.81 -3.21 -7.50
CA PRO A 12 13.89 -3.00 -8.46
C PRO A 12 14.46 -4.30 -9.07
N ASP A 13 14.41 -5.40 -8.32
CA ASP A 13 14.85 -6.73 -8.77
C ASP A 13 13.77 -7.52 -9.52
N GLY A 14 12.56 -6.97 -9.63
CA GLY A 14 11.41 -7.60 -10.29
C GLY A 14 10.80 -8.78 -9.53
N SER A 15 11.24 -9.07 -8.29
CA SER A 15 10.77 -10.23 -7.53
C SER A 15 9.42 -10.02 -6.84
N LYS A 16 9.04 -8.76 -6.62
CA LYS A 16 7.84 -8.35 -5.89
C LYS A 16 7.12 -7.18 -6.54
N VAL A 17 5.85 -7.02 -6.19
CA VAL A 17 5.03 -5.83 -6.47
C VAL A 17 4.42 -5.32 -5.18
N VAL A 18 4.40 -4.00 -5.00
CA VAL A 18 3.58 -3.34 -3.97
C VAL A 18 2.37 -2.71 -4.64
N TYR A 19 1.22 -2.77 -3.98
CA TYR A 19 0.02 -2.16 -4.54
C TYR A 19 -0.92 -1.66 -3.45
N ALA A 20 -1.62 -0.56 -3.74
CA ALA A 20 -2.68 -0.03 -2.90
C ALA A 20 -4.03 -0.56 -3.38
N ALA A 21 -4.83 -1.10 -2.46
CA ALA A 21 -6.10 -1.71 -2.81
C ALA A 21 -7.20 -1.54 -1.76
N GLN A 22 -8.41 -1.28 -2.27
CA GLN A 22 -9.65 -1.34 -1.50
C GLN A 22 -10.19 -2.76 -1.46
N LYS A 23 -10.94 -3.09 -0.42
CA LYS A 23 -11.65 -4.38 -0.30
C LYS A 23 -12.64 -4.60 -1.45
N SER A 24 -13.31 -3.54 -1.92
CA SER A 24 -14.17 -3.55 -3.10
C SER A 24 -14.27 -2.14 -3.71
N SER A 25 -14.89 -2.01 -4.88
CA SER A 25 -15.17 -0.70 -5.51
C SER A 25 -16.40 0.02 -4.92
N ALA A 26 -17.02 -0.51 -3.86
CA ALA A 26 -18.17 0.12 -3.23
C ALA A 26 -17.76 1.40 -2.49
N GLY A 27 -18.58 2.46 -2.57
CA GLY A 27 -18.27 3.77 -1.97
C GLY A 27 -17.94 3.73 -0.46
N ARG A 28 -18.50 2.78 0.30
CA ARG A 28 -18.17 2.58 1.73
C ARG A 28 -16.69 2.19 1.97
N ASP A 29 -16.05 1.58 0.99
CA ASP A 29 -14.65 1.14 1.06
C ASP A 29 -13.70 2.22 0.50
N ALA A 30 -14.22 3.35 0.00
CA ALA A 30 -13.42 4.39 -0.66
C ALA A 30 -12.34 5.01 0.23
N PHE A 31 -12.57 5.02 1.55
CA PHE A 31 -11.68 5.59 2.57
C PHE A 31 -10.81 4.56 3.28
N HIS A 32 -10.87 3.30 2.85
CA HIS A 32 -10.10 2.19 3.42
C HIS A 32 -9.22 1.61 2.32
N VAL A 33 -8.02 2.19 2.19
CA VAL A 33 -7.04 1.73 1.22
C VAL A 33 -5.81 1.29 1.97
N ASP A 34 -5.53 -0.01 1.87
CA ASP A 34 -4.37 -0.64 2.45
C ASP A 34 -3.30 -0.87 1.37
N ILE A 35 -2.04 -0.99 1.77
CA ILE A 35 -0.94 -1.37 0.90
C ILE A 35 -0.58 -2.84 1.13
N TYR A 36 -0.38 -3.58 0.05
CA TYR A 36 0.02 -4.97 0.04
C TYR A 36 1.35 -5.12 -0.67
N GLU A 37 2.11 -6.14 -0.26
CA GLU A 37 3.29 -6.63 -0.96
C GLU A 37 3.02 -8.05 -1.44
N ALA A 38 3.22 -8.29 -2.74
CA ALA A 38 3.07 -9.58 -3.39
C ALA A 38 4.43 -10.09 -3.86
N ASP A 39 4.78 -11.31 -3.43
CA ASP A 39 5.92 -12.04 -3.94
C ASP A 39 5.52 -12.81 -5.20
N LEU A 40 6.19 -12.52 -6.32
CA LEU A 40 5.80 -13.05 -7.63
C LEU A 40 6.28 -14.48 -7.87
N THR A 41 7.25 -14.96 -7.09
CA THR A 41 7.76 -16.33 -7.20
C THR A 41 6.84 -17.31 -6.50
N SER A 42 6.41 -16.97 -5.28
CA SER A 42 5.53 -17.80 -4.45
C SER A 42 4.04 -17.52 -4.67
N GLY A 43 3.69 -16.37 -5.24
CA GLY A 43 2.33 -15.87 -5.32
C GLY A 43 1.75 -15.42 -3.98
N ARG A 44 2.59 -15.32 -2.93
CA ARG A 44 2.15 -14.93 -1.60
C ARG A 44 1.92 -13.43 -1.54
N GLU A 45 0.73 -13.04 -1.10
CA GLU A 45 0.39 -11.65 -0.81
C GLU A 45 0.34 -11.41 0.70
N THR A 46 0.85 -10.26 1.14
CA THR A 46 0.84 -9.86 2.55
C THR A 46 0.40 -8.41 2.69
N PRO A 47 -0.46 -8.07 3.68
CA PRO A 47 -0.69 -6.67 4.04
C PRO A 47 0.62 -6.06 4.54
N LEU A 48 1.06 -4.99 3.90
CA LEU A 48 2.26 -4.24 4.27
C LEU A 48 1.90 -3.05 5.17
N VAL A 49 0.81 -2.36 4.84
CA VAL A 49 0.20 -1.30 5.64
C VAL A 49 -1.29 -1.56 5.71
N ALA A 50 -1.80 -1.74 6.93
CA ALA A 50 -3.21 -2.01 7.19
C ALA A 50 -3.66 -1.15 8.38
N GLN A 51 -4.18 0.03 8.08
CA GLN A 51 -4.64 1.01 9.07
C GLN A 51 -5.83 1.80 8.51
N PRO A 52 -6.62 2.49 9.35
CA PRO A 52 -7.69 3.34 8.85
C PRO A 52 -7.17 4.46 7.93
N GLY A 53 -8.02 4.95 7.03
CA GLY A 53 -7.69 5.99 6.07
C GLY A 53 -7.12 5.45 4.76
N GLN A 54 -6.70 6.37 3.89
CA GLN A 54 -6.12 6.02 2.61
C GLN A 54 -4.59 5.99 2.69
N ASP A 55 -4.02 4.83 2.37
CA ASP A 55 -2.61 4.66 2.04
C ASP A 55 -2.45 4.32 0.54
N LEU A 56 -1.76 5.20 -0.20
CA LEU A 56 -1.83 5.25 -1.67
C LEU A 56 -0.46 5.43 -2.32
N ALA A 57 -0.38 5.11 -3.61
CA ALA A 57 0.80 5.31 -4.47
C ALA A 57 2.10 4.77 -3.83
N PRO A 58 2.15 3.48 -3.47
CA PRO A 58 3.36 2.90 -2.92
C PRO A 58 4.47 2.90 -3.99
N ALA A 59 5.69 3.15 -3.56
CA ALA A 59 6.88 3.12 -4.40
C ALA A 59 8.03 2.45 -3.66
N TYR A 60 8.71 1.51 -4.31
CA TYR A 60 9.92 0.93 -3.76
C TYR A 60 11.08 1.94 -3.80
N SER A 61 11.89 1.90 -2.76
CA SER A 61 13.24 2.46 -2.79
C SER A 61 14.12 1.75 -3.82
N ARG A 62 15.15 2.43 -4.30
CA ARG A 62 16.05 1.90 -5.36
C ARG A 62 16.76 0.60 -4.99
N ASP A 63 16.99 0.35 -3.70
CA ASP A 63 17.59 -0.89 -3.20
C ASP A 63 16.54 -1.94 -2.79
N GLY A 64 15.25 -1.63 -2.95
CA GLY A 64 14.12 -2.51 -2.61
C GLY A 64 13.87 -2.68 -1.11
N SER A 65 14.63 -2.02 -0.23
CA SER A 65 14.57 -2.26 1.22
C SER A 65 13.40 -1.55 1.91
N LEU A 66 12.92 -0.45 1.33
CA LEU A 66 11.83 0.39 1.83
C LEU A 66 10.74 0.60 0.79
N VAL A 67 9.54 0.91 1.28
CA VAL A 67 8.39 1.37 0.50
C VAL A 67 7.94 2.73 1.06
N ALA A 68 7.88 3.74 0.19
CA ALA A 68 7.30 5.05 0.50
C ALA A 68 5.88 5.15 -0.08
N PHE A 69 4.99 5.89 0.57
CA PHE A 69 3.60 6.02 0.16
C PHE A 69 2.96 7.31 0.69
N TYR A 70 1.82 7.72 0.13
CA TYR A 70 0.97 8.75 0.72
C TYR A 70 0.10 8.14 1.82
N SER A 71 0.08 8.74 2.99
CA SER A 71 -0.71 8.28 4.14
C SER A 71 -1.60 9.38 4.70
N GLN A 72 -2.83 9.02 5.03
CA GLN A 72 -3.75 9.85 5.82
C GLN A 72 -3.70 9.57 7.32
N ARG A 73 -2.79 8.68 7.78
CA ARG A 73 -2.53 8.37 9.20
C ARG A 73 -3.81 8.11 10.02
N GLY A 74 -4.75 7.30 9.52
CA GLY A 74 -5.97 6.99 10.25
C GLY A 74 -7.21 7.82 9.84
N ALA A 75 -7.04 8.91 9.10
CA ALA A 75 -8.16 9.80 8.80
C ALA A 75 -9.10 9.25 7.72
N LEU A 76 -10.38 9.07 8.07
CA LEU A 76 -11.44 8.63 7.16
C LEU A 76 -12.08 9.83 6.43
N SER A 77 -11.28 10.58 5.66
CA SER A 77 -11.74 11.76 4.93
C SER A 77 -11.13 11.84 3.54
N TYR A 78 -11.93 12.16 2.53
CA TYR A 78 -11.44 12.36 1.16
C TYR A 78 -10.40 13.49 1.08
N PHE A 79 -10.62 14.53 1.88
CA PHE A 79 -9.77 15.73 1.97
C PHE A 79 -8.83 15.68 3.17
N GLY A 80 -8.67 14.51 3.80
CA GLY A 80 -7.69 14.34 4.88
C GLY A 80 -6.28 14.67 4.39
N GLU A 81 -5.51 15.35 5.24
CA GLU A 81 -4.12 15.67 4.97
C GLU A 81 -3.35 14.40 4.64
N ARG A 82 -2.57 14.46 3.55
CA ARG A 82 -1.68 13.37 3.15
C ARG A 82 -0.26 13.74 3.49
N GLN A 83 0.43 12.81 4.12
CA GLN A 83 1.85 12.90 4.43
C GLN A 83 2.59 11.75 3.75
N VAL A 84 3.92 11.81 3.73
CA VAL A 84 4.73 10.67 3.29
C VAL A 84 4.85 9.70 4.48
N GLY A 85 4.50 8.44 4.24
CA GLY A 85 4.81 7.32 5.11
C GLY A 85 5.91 6.46 4.49
N ILE A 86 6.77 5.89 5.33
CA ILE A 86 7.81 4.95 4.90
C ILE A 86 7.73 3.68 5.77
N VAL A 87 7.77 2.51 5.14
CA VAL A 87 7.79 1.21 5.83
C VAL A 87 8.87 0.30 5.21
N PRO A 88 9.53 -0.58 5.98
CA PRO A 88 10.40 -1.60 5.39
C PRO A 88 9.63 -2.56 4.46
N SER A 89 10.27 -3.02 3.38
CA SER A 89 9.76 -4.18 2.62
C SER A 89 9.67 -5.39 3.55
N GLY A 90 8.62 -6.20 3.40
CA GLY A 90 8.29 -7.28 4.33
C GLY A 90 7.64 -6.82 5.65
N GLY A 91 7.44 -5.51 5.82
CA GLY A 91 6.69 -4.92 6.93
C GLY A 91 7.55 -4.41 8.09
N GLY A 92 6.92 -3.71 9.01
CA GLY A 92 7.57 -3.12 10.17
C GLY A 92 6.90 -1.82 10.60
N THR A 93 7.64 -1.01 11.36
CA THR A 93 7.13 0.28 11.83
C THR A 93 7.10 1.31 10.71
N ILE A 94 5.94 1.94 10.52
CA ILE A 94 5.75 3.09 9.63
C ILE A 94 6.41 4.32 10.26
N ARG A 95 7.12 5.11 9.44
CA ARG A 95 7.75 6.39 9.82
C ARG A 95 7.14 7.53 9.03
#